data_AF-A0A380FBC1-F1
#
_entry.id   AF-A0A380FBC1-F1
#
_cell.length_a   1.000
_cell.length_b   1.000
_cell.length_c   1.000
_cell.angle_alpha   90.00
_cell.angle_beta   90.00
_cell.angle_gamma   90.00
#
_symmetry.space_group_name_H-M   'P 1'
#
loop_
_entity.id
_entity.type
_entity.pdbx_description
1 polymer ?
#
loop_
_entity_poly.entity_id
_entity_poly.type
_entity_poly.pdbx_seq_one_letter_code
_entity_poly.pdbx_strand_id
1 'polypeptide(L)' 'MNSLNKKVEETLIQPTFIYGHPIEISPLAKKNPEDPRFTDRFELFIVGREHGNAFTELNDPIDQKSAF' A
#
# COMPACT_ATOMS: atom_id res chain seq x y z
N MET A 1 9.46 2.96 8.00
CA MET A 1 9.31 3.77 6.77
C MET A 1 10.39 3.32 5.79
N ASN A 2 10.04 2.50 4.80
CA ASN A 2 11.00 1.83 3.92
C ASN A 2 11.77 2.81 3.03
N SER A 3 13.05 2.49 2.77
CA SER A 3 14.04 3.28 2.02
C SER A 3 13.65 3.56 0.54
N LEU A 4 12.67 2.84 0.00
CA LEU A 4 12.27 2.93 -1.41
C LEU A 4 11.35 4.12 -1.68
N ASN A 5 10.36 4.34 -0.82
CA ASN A 5 9.39 5.42 -0.93
C ASN A 5 10.08 6.79 -1.00
N LYS A 6 10.95 7.09 -0.03
CA LYS A 6 11.72 8.35 -0.02
C LYS A 6 12.52 8.64 -1.29
N LYS A 7 12.98 7.62 -2.02
CA LYS A 7 13.81 7.82 -3.22
C LYS A 7 12.98 8.11 -4.47
N VAL A 8 11.73 7.69 -4.49
CA VAL A 8 10.86 7.78 -5.67
C VAL A 8 9.82 8.89 -5.50
N GLU A 9 9.35 9.14 -4.28
CA GLU A 9 8.32 10.13 -3.95
C GLU A 9 8.62 11.51 -4.56
N GLU A 10 9.85 12.02 -4.42
CA GLU A 10 10.24 13.34 -4.94
C GLU A 10 10.10 13.48 -6.47
N THR A 11 10.05 12.36 -7.19
CA THR A 11 9.89 12.34 -8.66
C THR A 11 8.43 12.30 -9.12
N LEU A 12 7.48 12.03 -8.20
CA LEU A 12 6.05 11.88 -8.49
C LEU A 12 5.35 13.25 -8.54
N ILE A 13 5.62 14.01 -9.61
CA ILE A 13 5.10 15.37 -9.77
C ILE A 13 3.61 15.38 -10.18
N GLN A 14 3.24 14.54 -11.14
CA GLN A 14 1.85 14.39 -11.59
C GLN A 14 1.06 13.48 -10.64
N PRO A 15 -0.29 13.58 -10.62
CA PRO A 15 -1.13 12.63 -9.89
C PRO A 15 -0.81 11.20 -10.29
N THR A 16 -0.22 10.45 -9.35
CA THR A 16 0.27 9.10 -9.58
C THR A 16 -0.27 8.19 -8.49
N PHE A 17 -0.94 7.11 -8.90
CA PHE A 17 -1.31 6.02 -8.00
C PHE A 17 -0.17 5.01 -7.94
N ILE A 18 0.39 4.81 -6.75
CA ILE A 18 1.34 3.74 -6.47
C ILE A 18 0.55 2.58 -5.87
N TYR A 19 0.73 1.37 -6.40
CA TYR A 19 0.06 0.14 -5.95
C TYR A 19 1.06 -1.02 -5.86
N GLY A 20 0.62 -2.18 -5.37
CA GLY A 20 1.51 -3.34 -5.15
C GLY A 20 2.34 -3.20 -3.88
N HIS A 21 1.71 -2.73 -2.80
CA HIS A 21 2.36 -2.62 -1.49
C HIS A 21 2.58 -4.02 -0.90
N PRO A 22 3.81 -4.36 -0.44
CA PRO A 22 4.07 -5.63 0.21
C PRO A 22 3.17 -5.86 1.43
N ILE A 23 2.83 -7.13 1.67
CA ILE A 23 1.98 -7.52 2.80
C ILE A 23 2.58 -7.13 4.16
N GLU A 24 3.91 -7.21 4.28
CA GLU A 24 4.67 -6.92 5.53
C GLU A 24 4.47 -5.49 6.04
N ILE A 25 4.11 -4.56 5.16
CA ILE A 25 3.90 -3.13 5.49
C ILE A 25 2.43 -2.71 5.48
N SER A 26 1.51 -3.65 5.24
CA SER A 26 0.09 -3.37 5.05
C SER A 26 -0.79 -4.36 5.84
N PRO A 27 -0.71 -4.35 7.20
CA PRO A 27 -1.36 -5.37 8.04
C PRO A 27 -2.89 -5.36 7.99
N LEU A 28 -3.49 -4.25 7.55
CA LEU A 28 -4.95 -4.08 7.44
C LEU A 28 -5.46 -4.21 6.00
N ALA A 29 -4.57 -4.37 5.02
CA ALA A 29 -4.95 -4.46 3.62
C ALA A 29 -5.12 -5.93 3.21
N LYS A 30 -6.15 -6.21 2.43
CA LYS A 30 -6.40 -7.54 1.88
C LYS A 30 -5.28 -7.96 0.93
N LYS A 31 -4.90 -9.25 0.99
CA LYS A 31 -3.93 -9.85 0.05
C LYS A 31 -4.48 -9.78 -1.37
N ASN A 32 -3.62 -9.48 -2.32
CA ASN A 32 -3.98 -9.55 -3.73
C ASN A 32 -4.21 -11.03 -4.11
N PRO A 33 -5.32 -11.38 -4.79
CA PRO A 33 -5.64 -12.77 -5.12
C PRO A 33 -4.72 -13.37 -6.20
N GLU A 34 -4.11 -12.54 -7.05
CA GLU A 34 -3.23 -12.98 -8.14
C GLU A 34 -1.76 -13.11 -7.67
N ASP A 35 -1.29 -12.21 -6.79
CA ASP A 35 0.05 -12.27 -6.20
C ASP A 35 0.02 -12.00 -4.67
N PRO A 36 0.01 -13.07 -3.84
CA PRO A 36 -0.09 -12.98 -2.39
C PRO A 36 1.08 -12.27 -1.68
N ARG A 37 2.16 -11.93 -2.42
CA ARG A 37 3.27 -11.11 -1.89
C ARG A 37 2.85 -9.66 -1.65
N PHE A 38 1.78 -9.21 -2.32
CA PHE A 38 1.28 -7.85 -2.30
C PHE A 38 -0.13 -7.76 -1.73
N THR A 39 -0.55 -6.53 -1.45
CA THR A 39 -1.89 -6.18 -0.97
C THR A 39 -2.58 -5.25 -1.94
N ASP A 40 -3.92 -5.29 -1.94
CA ASP A 40 -4.76 -4.40 -2.72
C ASP A 40 -4.87 -3.03 -2.03
N ARG A 41 -3.74 -2.31 -2.02
CA ARG A 41 -3.56 -0.97 -1.46
C ARG A 41 -2.94 -0.04 -2.50
N PHE A 42 -3.40 1.21 -2.51
CA PHE A 42 -2.76 2.28 -3.24
C PHE A 42 -2.50 3.52 -2.39
N GLU A 43 -1.50 4.30 -2.81
CA GLU A 43 -1.20 5.64 -2.32
C GLU A 43 -1.27 6.62 -3.51
N LEU A 44 -1.91 7.76 -3.31
CA LEU A 44 -1.95 8.84 -4.29
C LEU A 44 -0.87 9.86 -3.97
N PHE A 45 0.04 10.07 -4.91
CA PHE A 45 1.05 11.11 -4.84
C PHE A 45 0.76 12.23 -5.84
N ILE A 46 0.91 13.47 -5.39
CA ILE A 46 0.84 14.68 -6.21
C ILE A 46 1.96 15.61 -5.72
N VAL A 47 2.72 16.23 -6.61
CA VAL A 47 3.85 17.13 -6.27
C VAL A 47 4.80 16.55 -5.21
N GLY A 48 5.08 15.25 -5.34
CA GLY A 48 5.99 14.49 -4.47
C GLY A 48 5.51 14.29 -3.04
N ARG A 49 4.21 14.44 -2.77
CA ARG A 49 3.61 14.22 -1.45
C ARG A 49 2.42 13.28 -1.53
N GLU A 50 2.25 12.47 -0.48
CA GLU A 50 1.06 11.65 -0.31
C GLU A 50 -0.16 12.54 -0.05
N HIS A 51 -1.22 12.32 -0.84
CA HIS A 51 -2.50 13.02 -0.74
C HIS A 51 -3.66 12.07 -0.42
N GLY A 52 -3.42 10.76 -0.45
CA GLY A 52 -4.43 9.79 -0.10
C GLY A 52 -3.84 8.38 -0.03
N ASN A 53 -4.49 7.56 0.79
CA ASN A 53 -4.20 6.15 0.97
C ASN A 53 -5.52 5.42 1.00
N ALA A 54 -5.61 4.30 0.27
CA ALA A 54 -6.77 3.45 0.33
C ALA A 54 -6.36 1.99 0.11
N PHE A 55 -7.14 1.09 0.69
CA PHE A 55 -6.94 -0.34 0.56
C PHE A 55 -8.27 -1.06 0.57
N THR A 56 -8.31 -2.24 -0.05
CA THR A 56 -9.38 -3.19 0.21
C THR A 56 -9.22 -3.68 1.64
N GLU A 57 -10.20 -3.38 2.48
CA GLU A 57 -10.18 -3.72 3.89
C GLU A 57 -10.03 -5.23 4.10
N LEU A 58 -9.13 -5.61 5.01
CA LEU A 58 -9.04 -6.97 5.51
C LEU A 58 -10.25 -7.25 6.40
N ASN A 59 -11.18 -8.06 5.88
CA ASN A 59 -12.45 -8.34 6.54
C ASN A 59 -12.58 -9.78 7.08
N ASP A 60 -11.52 -10.60 6.97
CA ASP A 60 -11.45 -11.92 7.60
C ASP A 60 -10.87 -11.78 9.02
N PRO A 61 -11.64 -12.11 10.08
CA PRO A 61 -11.19 -11.95 11.46
C PRO A 61 -10.04 -12.90 11.84
N ILE A 62 -9.88 -14.03 11.15
CA ILE A 62 -8.79 -14.98 11.39
C ILE A 62 -7.49 -14.38 10.85
N ASP A 63 -7.51 -13.92 9.60
CA ASP A 63 -6.35 -13.27 8.98
C ASP A 63 -5.97 -11.98 9.71
N GLN A 64 -6.96 -11.19 10.12
CA GLN A 64 -6.74 -9.97 10.89
C GLN A 64 -6.04 -10.27 12.22
N LYS A 65 -6.46 -11.32 12.94
CA LYS A 65 -5.80 -11.74 14.19
C LYS A 65 -4.35 -12.18 13.98
N SER A 66 -4.04 -12.84 12.87
CA SER A 66 -2.67 -13.27 12.54
C SER A 66 -1.74 -12.12 12.12
N ALA A 67 -2.29 -10.96 11.76
CA ALA A 67 -1.54 -9.76 11.41
C ALA A 67 -1.21 -8.85 12.61
N PHE A 68 -1.76 -9.15 13.81
CA PHE A 68 -1.55 -8.43 15.07
C PHE A 68 -0.59 -9.16 16.02
#